data_AF-A0A1G3T9A8-F1
#
_entry.id   AF-A0A1G3T9A8-F1
#
_cell.length_a   1.000
_cell.length_b   1.000
_cell.length_c   1.000
_cell.angle_alpha   90.00
_cell.angle_beta   90.00
_cell.angle_gamma   90.00
#
_symmetry.space_group_name_H-M   'P 1'
#
loop_
_entity.id
_entity.type
_entity.pdbx_description
1 polymer ?
#
loop_
_entity_poly.entity_id
_entity_poly.type
_entity_poly.pdbx_seq_one_letter_code
_entity_poly.pdbx_strand_id
1 'polypeptide(L)'
;MAQEQSYDIPLHDIKPIVEVQEYSLYYFLGATLFALILVLGAAYLIYMLLQKRNKFNIRKEHFKLLNSLDLSDAKRSAYDVTTYGATFKNDSPRHQEMYENLINRLEIYKYKKDVDAYDGEIIGYIELYKGMIDV
;
A
#
# COMPACT_ATOMS: atom_id res chain seq x y z
N MET A 1 40.71 91.33 4.83
CA MET A 1 39.53 90.47 5.05
C MET A 1 39.13 89.94 3.69
N ALA A 2 39.19 88.63 3.47
CA ALA A 2 38.79 88.04 2.20
C ALA A 2 37.26 88.07 2.10
N GLN A 3 36.72 88.57 0.98
CA GLN A 3 35.29 88.54 0.70
C GLN A 3 34.91 87.13 0.23
N GLU A 4 34.06 86.44 0.98
CA GLU A 4 33.45 85.19 0.53
C GLU A 4 32.42 85.49 -0.57
N GLN A 5 32.65 84.96 -1.77
CA GLN A 5 31.68 84.99 -2.85
C GLN A 5 30.71 83.81 -2.67
N SER A 6 29.46 84.11 -2.32
CA SER A 6 28.36 83.15 -2.33
C SER A 6 27.89 82.96 -3.78
N TYR A 7 28.02 81.74 -4.31
CA TYR A 7 27.45 81.37 -5.60
C TYR A 7 26.04 80.81 -5.37
N ASP A 8 25.04 81.55 -5.84
CA ASP A 8 23.64 81.12 -5.77
C ASP A 8 23.35 80.16 -6.93
N ILE A 9 23.34 78.86 -6.65
CA ILE A 9 23.03 77.83 -7.65
C ILE A 9 21.51 77.74 -7.76
N PRO A 10 20.91 78.01 -8.93
CA PRO A 10 19.46 77.93 -9.10
C PRO A 10 18.98 76.50 -8.83
N LEU A 11 18.20 76.35 -7.75
CA LEU A 11 17.63 75.06 -7.37
C LEU A 11 16.49 74.74 -8.34
N HIS A 12 16.72 73.75 -9.21
CA HIS A 12 15.66 73.22 -10.07
C HIS A 12 14.69 72.39 -9.22
N ASP A 13 13.40 72.61 -9.44
CA ASP A 13 12.30 71.99 -8.71
C ASP A 13 12.45 70.45 -8.68
N ILE A 14 12.61 69.89 -7.47
CA ILE A 14 12.72 68.45 -7.29
C ILE A 14 11.32 67.84 -7.36
N LYS A 15 11.14 66.79 -8.17
CA LYS A 15 9.84 66.12 -8.27
C LYS A 15 9.36 65.66 -6.88
N PRO A 16 8.07 65.81 -6.56
CA PRO A 16 7.52 65.34 -5.30
C PRO A 16 7.69 63.81 -5.20
N ILE A 17 7.81 63.32 -3.96
CA ILE A 17 7.88 61.88 -3.68
C ILE A 17 6.58 61.24 -4.19
N VAL A 18 6.72 60.36 -5.17
CA VAL A 18 5.60 59.58 -5.69
C VAL A 18 5.56 58.27 -4.93
N GLU A 19 4.43 57.99 -4.28
CA GLU A 19 4.19 56.71 -3.63
C GLU A 19 4.09 55.62 -4.69
N VAL A 20 5.07 54.73 -4.72
CA VAL A 20 5.04 53.53 -5.57
C VAL A 20 4.44 52.40 -4.76
N GLN A 21 3.33 51.86 -5.25
CA GLN A 21 2.72 50.68 -4.65
C GLN A 21 3.56 49.44 -4.98
N GLU A 22 4.10 48.77 -3.96
CA GLU A 22 4.90 47.56 -4.13
C GLU A 22 4.21 46.34 -3.53
N TYR A 23 3.96 45.33 -4.37
CA TYR A 23 3.30 44.08 -3.97
C TYR A 23 4.21 42.85 -4.04
N SER A 24 5.52 43.06 -4.27
CA SER A 24 6.53 42.00 -4.44
C SER A 24 6.51 40.98 -3.31
N LEU A 25 6.40 41.44 -2.06
CA LEU A 25 6.30 40.59 -0.88
C LEU A 25 5.05 39.69 -0.89
N TYR A 26 3.89 40.25 -1.29
CA TYR A 26 2.64 39.49 -1.33
C TYR A 26 2.67 38.42 -2.43
N TYR A 27 3.25 38.71 -3.59
CA TYR A 27 3.46 37.70 -4.64
C TYR A 27 4.38 36.58 -4.17
N PHE A 28 5.47 36.92 -3.48
CA PHE A 28 6.39 35.93 -2.92
C PHE A 28 5.69 35.02 -1.89
N LEU A 29 4.92 35.61 -0.97
CA LEU A 29 4.16 34.85 0.03
C LEU A 29 3.11 33.95 -0.61
N GLY A 30 2.36 34.47 -1.59
CA GLY A 30 1.36 33.70 -2.32
C GLY A 30 1.96 32.52 -3.09
N ALA A 31 3.07 32.75 -3.80
CA ALA A 31 3.79 31.70 -4.52
C ALA A 31 4.36 30.65 -3.56
N THR A 32 4.91 31.08 -2.42
CA THR A 32 5.46 30.18 -1.39
C THR A 32 4.36 29.32 -0.78
N LEU A 33 3.22 29.92 -0.43
CA LEU A 33 2.08 29.19 0.11
C LEU A 33 1.54 28.17 -0.90
N PHE A 34 1.40 28.56 -2.16
CA PHE A 34 0.96 27.67 -3.23
C PHE A 34 1.93 26.49 -3.42
N ALA A 35 3.23 26.76 -3.46
CA ALA A 35 4.25 25.71 -3.54
C ALA A 35 4.18 24.75 -2.35
N LEU A 36 4.00 25.26 -1.13
CA LEU A 36 3.84 24.43 0.07
C LEU A 36 2.60 23.53 -0.03
N ILE A 37 1.46 24.05 -0.48
CA ILE A 37 0.24 23.26 -0.66
C ILE A 37 0.47 22.14 -1.69
N LEU A 38 1.15 22.44 -2.81
CA LEU A 38 1.48 21.43 -3.81
C LEU A 38 2.40 20.34 -3.26
N VAL A 39 3.44 20.71 -2.51
CA VAL A 39 4.37 19.76 -1.89
C VAL A 39 3.66 18.87 -0.88
N LEU A 40 2.83 19.46 0.00
CA LEU A 40 2.06 18.71 0.99
C LEU A 40 1.02 17.80 0.33
N GLY A 41 0.33 18.28 -0.72
CA GLY A 41 -0.60 17.49 -1.50
C GLY A 41 0.07 16.29 -2.17
N ALA A 42 1.23 16.52 -2.83
CA ALA A 42 2.02 15.45 -3.43
C ALA A 42 2.51 14.44 -2.39
N ALA A 43 3.05 14.91 -1.26
CA ALA A 43 3.48 14.05 -0.17
C ALA A 43 2.33 13.20 0.39
N TYR A 44 1.14 13.78 0.58
CA TYR A 44 -0.06 13.07 1.01
C TYR A 44 -0.50 12.00 0.00
N LEU A 45 -0.51 12.32 -1.30
CA LEU A 45 -0.84 11.36 -2.35
C LEU A 45 0.16 10.19 -2.40
N ILE A 46 1.46 10.47 -2.28
CA ILE A 46 2.51 9.44 -2.21
C ILE A 46 2.29 8.56 -0.97
N TYR A 47 2.06 9.16 0.20
CA TYR A 47 1.77 8.42 1.44
C TYR A 47 0.56 7.50 1.28
N MET A 48 -0.55 8.02 0.73
CA MET A 48 -1.76 7.23 0.47
C MET A 48 -1.50 6.08 -0.50
N LEU A 49 -0.71 6.31 -1.56
CA LEU A 49 -0.37 5.28 -2.54
C LEU A 49 0.44 4.15 -1.89
N LEU A 50 1.44 4.50 -1.08
CA LEU A 50 2.27 3.52 -0.37
C LEU A 50 1.46 2.71 0.64
N GLN A 51 0.58 3.36 1.41
CA GLN A 51 -0.37 2.68 2.31
C GLN A 51 -1.28 1.69 1.55
N LYS A 52 -1.81 2.06 0.38
CA LYS A 52 -2.65 1.16 -0.43
C LYS A 52 -1.89 -0.08 -0.92
N ARG A 53 -0.62 0.06 -1.28
CA ARG A 53 0.22 -1.07 -1.72
C ARG A 53 0.56 -2.03 -0.59
N ASN A 54 0.63 -1.53 0.64
CA ASN A 54 0.96 -2.31 1.83
C ASN A 54 -0.26 -2.95 2.50
N LYS A 55 -1.45 -2.91 1.87
CA LYS A 55 -2.61 -3.65 2.36
C LYS A 55 -2.37 -5.14 2.17
N PHE A 56 -1.87 -5.76 3.23
CA PHE A 56 -1.75 -7.20 3.36
C PHE A 56 -3.10 -7.86 3.09
N ASN A 57 -3.17 -8.63 2.01
CA ASN A 57 -4.35 -9.42 1.67
C ASN A 57 -4.11 -10.86 2.13
N ILE A 58 -4.69 -11.19 3.28
CA ILE A 58 -4.62 -12.53 3.90
C ILE A 58 -5.06 -13.61 2.91
N ARG A 59 -6.11 -13.36 2.10
CA ARG A 59 -6.58 -14.31 1.08
C ARG A 59 -5.47 -14.59 0.05
N LYS A 60 -4.83 -13.54 -0.47
CA LYS A 60 -3.77 -13.69 -1.49
C LYS A 60 -2.54 -14.41 -0.93
N GLU A 61 -2.19 -14.15 0.31
CA GLU A 61 -1.08 -14.83 0.97
C GLU A 61 -1.40 -16.30 1.25
N HIS A 62 -2.55 -16.61 1.84
CA HIS A 62 -2.97 -17.99 2.09
C HIS A 62 -3.08 -18.80 0.80
N PHE A 63 -3.57 -18.19 -0.29
CA PHE A 63 -3.59 -18.85 -1.60
C PHE A 63 -2.18 -19.12 -2.13
N LYS A 64 -1.25 -18.17 -1.96
CA LYS A 64 0.16 -18.37 -2.30
C LYS A 64 0.78 -19.51 -1.48
N LEU A 65 0.54 -19.53 -0.17
CA LEU A 65 1.03 -20.57 0.74
C LEU A 65 0.50 -21.94 0.33
N LEU A 66 -0.81 -22.05 0.06
CA LEU A 66 -1.48 -23.27 -0.40
C LEU A 66 -0.84 -23.84 -1.68
N ASN A 67 -0.46 -22.98 -2.63
CA ASN A 67 0.21 -23.38 -3.87
C ASN A 67 1.68 -23.76 -3.71
N SER A 68 2.35 -23.24 -2.66
CA SER A 68 3.76 -23.54 -2.36
C SER A 68 3.96 -24.73 -1.41
N LEU A 69 2.90 -25.44 -1.06
CA LEU A 69 2.98 -26.57 -0.12
C LEU A 69 3.77 -27.73 -0.72
N ASP A 70 4.65 -28.29 0.10
CA ASP A 70 5.31 -29.55 -0.18
C ASP A 70 4.39 -30.71 0.20
N LEU A 71 3.83 -31.38 -0.80
CA LEU A 71 2.93 -32.51 -0.61
C LEU A 71 3.67 -33.82 -0.26
N SER A 72 5.00 -33.82 -0.22
CA SER A 72 5.77 -34.99 0.22
C SER A 72 5.71 -35.19 1.74
N ASP A 73 5.59 -34.12 2.52
CA ASP A 73 5.33 -34.17 3.96
C ASP A 73 3.81 -34.14 4.20
N ALA A 74 3.19 -35.32 4.09
CA ALA A 74 1.72 -35.48 4.18
C ALA A 74 1.13 -34.98 5.51
N LYS A 75 1.87 -35.08 6.61
CA LYS A 75 1.39 -34.63 7.92
C LYS A 75 1.36 -33.12 8.00
N ARG A 76 2.50 -32.47 7.70
CA ARG A 76 2.61 -31.02 7.78
C ARG A 76 1.68 -30.36 6.78
N SER A 77 1.69 -30.83 5.53
CA SER A 77 0.80 -30.31 4.50
C SER A 77 -0.68 -30.51 4.85
N ALA A 78 -1.08 -31.57 5.58
CA ALA A 78 -2.47 -31.74 6.00
C ALA A 78 -2.93 -30.64 6.97
N TYR A 79 -2.05 -30.25 7.91
CA TYR A 79 -2.29 -29.12 8.80
C TYR A 79 -2.33 -27.80 8.05
N ASP A 80 -1.37 -27.59 7.14
CA ASP A 80 -1.24 -26.35 6.37
C ASP A 80 -2.43 -26.16 5.41
N VAL A 81 -2.84 -27.21 4.68
CA VAL A 81 -4.04 -27.21 3.83
C VAL A 81 -5.30 -26.90 4.65
N THR A 82 -5.46 -27.52 5.83
CA THR A 82 -6.60 -27.19 6.71
C THR A 82 -6.57 -25.71 7.10
N THR A 83 -5.41 -25.22 7.50
CA THR A 83 -5.28 -23.87 8.07
C THR A 83 -5.51 -22.79 7.00
N TYR A 84 -4.81 -22.89 5.87
CA TYR A 84 -4.90 -21.91 4.80
C TYR A 84 -6.19 -22.05 3.98
N GLY A 85 -6.67 -23.29 3.82
CA GLY A 85 -7.91 -23.59 3.11
C GLY A 85 -9.16 -23.02 3.82
N ALA A 86 -9.13 -22.92 5.14
CA ALA A 86 -10.24 -22.37 5.94
C ALA A 86 -10.64 -20.95 5.54
N THR A 87 -9.71 -20.17 4.97
CA THR A 87 -9.96 -18.80 4.53
C THR A 87 -10.96 -18.70 3.39
N PHE A 88 -11.10 -19.74 2.57
CA PHE A 88 -11.94 -19.75 1.37
C PHE A 88 -13.24 -20.55 1.54
N LYS A 89 -13.39 -21.24 2.68
CA LYS A 89 -14.51 -22.16 2.91
C LYS A 89 -15.89 -21.52 2.74
N ASN A 90 -16.00 -20.21 3.01
CA ASN A 90 -17.27 -19.48 3.01
C ASN A 90 -17.50 -18.70 1.69
N ASP A 91 -16.65 -18.88 0.67
CA ASP A 91 -16.78 -18.15 -0.60
C ASP A 91 -18.06 -18.57 -1.36
N SER A 92 -18.47 -19.83 -1.23
CA SER A 92 -19.79 -20.32 -1.68
C SER A 92 -20.18 -21.62 -0.95
N PRO A 93 -21.46 -22.04 -1.00
CA PRO A 93 -21.87 -23.34 -0.44
C PRO A 93 -21.05 -24.51 -0.98
N ARG A 94 -20.67 -24.45 -2.27
CA ARG A 94 -19.81 -25.46 -2.89
C ARG A 94 -18.39 -25.46 -2.34
N HIS A 95 -17.83 -24.31 -1.98
CA HIS A 95 -16.52 -24.24 -1.32
C HIS A 95 -16.58 -24.88 0.06
N GLN A 96 -17.65 -24.62 0.80
CA GLN A 96 -17.84 -25.17 2.13
C GLN A 96 -17.91 -26.70 2.07
N GLU A 97 -18.75 -27.27 1.21
CA GLU A 97 -18.88 -28.71 1.02
C GLU A 97 -17.56 -29.37 0.60
N MET A 98 -16.84 -28.77 -0.36
CA MET A 98 -15.55 -29.28 -0.80
C MET A 98 -14.50 -29.23 0.32
N TYR A 99 -14.46 -28.13 1.06
CA TYR A 99 -13.52 -27.95 2.17
C TYR A 99 -13.78 -28.96 3.30
N GLU A 100 -15.05 -29.18 3.67
CA GLU A 100 -15.43 -30.19 4.66
C GLU A 100 -15.07 -31.60 4.20
N ASN A 101 -15.34 -31.93 2.92
CA ASN A 101 -14.92 -33.21 2.34
C ASN A 101 -13.39 -33.41 2.41
N LEU A 102 -12.64 -32.36 2.05
CA LEU A 102 -11.17 -32.38 2.09
C LEU A 102 -10.63 -32.55 3.51
N ILE A 103 -11.19 -31.86 4.51
CA ILE A 103 -10.75 -32.02 5.92
C ILE A 103 -10.96 -33.45 6.40
N ASN A 104 -12.13 -34.03 6.15
CA ASN A 104 -12.45 -35.38 6.61
C ASN A 104 -11.44 -36.40 6.05
N ARG A 105 -10.99 -36.20 4.81
CA ARG A 105 -9.96 -37.02 4.17
C ARG A 105 -8.57 -36.79 4.76
N LEU A 106 -8.23 -35.54 5.06
CA LEU A 106 -6.94 -35.16 5.64
C LEU A 106 -6.79 -35.52 7.14
N GLU A 107 -7.89 -35.83 7.83
CA GLU A 107 -7.91 -36.10 9.27
C GLU A 107 -6.95 -37.23 9.66
N ILE A 108 -6.88 -38.29 8.83
CA ILE A 108 -6.05 -39.46 9.04
C ILE A 108 -4.55 -39.11 9.11
N TYR A 109 -4.14 -38.03 8.44
CA TYR A 109 -2.75 -37.59 8.32
C TYR A 109 -2.30 -36.63 9.42
N LYS A 110 -3.23 -36.06 10.21
CA LYS A 110 -2.90 -35.00 11.18
C LYS A 110 -2.44 -35.58 12.53
N TYR A 111 -3.11 -36.62 13.01
CA TYR A 111 -2.98 -37.05 14.40
C TYR A 111 -2.04 -38.24 14.64
N LYS A 112 -1.67 -39.00 13.60
CA LYS A 112 -0.73 -40.12 13.74
C LYS A 112 0.71 -39.61 13.83
N LYS A 113 1.57 -40.35 14.53
CA LYS A 113 2.99 -39.99 14.70
C LYS A 113 3.73 -40.10 13.37
N ASP A 114 3.64 -41.27 12.74
CA ASP A 114 4.05 -41.54 11.36
C ASP A 114 2.81 -41.70 10.49
N VAL A 115 2.89 -41.16 9.28
CA VAL A 115 1.82 -41.21 8.28
C VAL A 115 2.40 -41.62 6.95
N ASP A 116 1.62 -42.36 6.18
CA ASP A 116 1.97 -42.66 4.80
C ASP A 116 1.90 -41.39 3.93
N ALA A 117 2.57 -41.43 2.79
CA ALA A 117 2.43 -40.39 1.78
C ALA A 117 0.97 -40.29 1.31
N TYR A 118 0.59 -39.13 0.76
CA TYR A 118 -0.72 -39.00 0.14
C TYR A 118 -0.89 -39.97 -1.02
N ASP A 119 -2.08 -40.54 -1.13
CA ASP A 119 -2.49 -41.21 -2.35
C ASP A 119 -2.83 -40.17 -3.45
N GLY A 120 -2.96 -40.64 -4.69
CA GLY A 120 -3.31 -39.77 -5.82
C GLY A 120 -4.71 -39.16 -5.72
N GLU A 121 -5.61 -39.77 -4.94
CA GLU A 121 -6.97 -39.26 -4.72
C GLU A 121 -6.93 -38.00 -3.85
N ILE A 122 -6.24 -38.04 -2.71
CA ILE A 122 -6.05 -36.91 -1.80
C ILE A 122 -5.39 -35.74 -2.51
N ILE A 123 -4.31 -36.01 -3.27
CA ILE A 123 -3.65 -34.97 -4.07
C ILE A 123 -4.64 -34.36 -5.06
N GLY A 124 -5.43 -35.18 -5.75
CA GLY A 124 -6.48 -34.72 -6.65
C GLY A 124 -7.51 -33.81 -5.97
N TYR A 125 -7.95 -34.14 -4.76
CA TYR A 125 -8.87 -33.31 -3.97
C TYR A 125 -8.24 -31.98 -3.53
N ILE A 126 -6.97 -31.99 -3.14
CA ILE A 126 -6.23 -30.77 -2.78
C ILE A 126 -6.15 -29.84 -4.00
N GLU A 127 -5.74 -30.37 -5.17
CA GLU A 127 -5.63 -29.58 -6.40
C GLU A 127 -6.98 -29.08 -6.91
N LEU A 128 -8.03 -29.90 -6.78
CA LEU A 128 -9.39 -29.49 -7.13
C LEU A 128 -9.88 -28.34 -6.25
N TYR A 129 -9.64 -28.39 -4.93
CA TYR A 129 -9.99 -27.31 -4.02
C TYR A 129 -9.18 -26.03 -4.33
N LYS A 130 -7.88 -26.16 -4.61
CA LYS A 130 -7.05 -25.02 -5.06
C LYS A 130 -7.62 -24.37 -6.32
N GLY A 131 -8.02 -25.18 -7.30
CA GLY A 131 -8.58 -24.68 -8.57
C GLY A 131 -9.94 -23.99 -8.46
N MET A 132 -10.66 -24.17 -7.34
CA MET A 132 -11.92 -23.47 -7.08
C MET A 132 -11.73 -22.05 -6.55
N ILE A 133 -10.58 -21.78 -5.93
CA ILE A 133 -10.30 -20.52 -5.25
C ILE A 133 -9.93 -19.43 -6.27
N ASP A 134 -10.62 -18.29 -6.22
CA ASP A 134 -10.36 -17.11 -7.04
C ASP A 134 -10.05 -15.88 -6.15
N VAL A 135 -8.82 -15.33 -6.26
CA VAL A 135 -8.23 -14.35 -5.31
C VAL A 135 -7.30 -13.34 -5.98
#